data_AF-A0AAV6ZQM7-F1
#
_entry.id   AF-A0AAV6ZQM7-F1
#
_cell.length_a   1.000
_cell.length_b   1.000
_cell.length_c   1.000
_cell.angle_alpha   90.00
_cell.angle_beta   90.00
_cell.angle_gamma   90.00
#
_symmetry.space_group_name_H-M   'P 1'
#
loop_
_entity.id
_entity.type
_entity.pdbx_description
1 polymer ?
#
loop_
_entity_poly.entity_id
_entity_poly.type
_entity_poly.pdbx_seq_one_letter_code
_entity_poly.pdbx_strand_id
1 'polypeptide(L)'
;QLEGKLEEFSRELKTAKERHIAQDAASKNTIHHLHKELALRTEQANKKCEEARQEKEAMVMKYVRGEKESLDLRKEKEVLERKLREANKEIEKNSARIKILTQEKGRLHQLHEAKENETSRQNREIEKLKEEVNSYAIKVKWAHNKLKTELDTHKETKDKLRDTTAKLNQAKEEAEQIRRNCQEMIKTYQESEEIKSNELDAKLRVTKVELEKQMQEKSNHLEVHQAKMKELDDLKRTFTEGMDELRTLRTKVKCLEAERLRTEEELSKYKELINRQKTEIQNLLEKVKVIEEQEQQHQRDQQEIQSLKDEVSSLNSVICDLQRDIEGSRTRESELLGFTEKLTSKNAQIQSENNSLQAQLDKLLCTEGELQIQLDQLHQSNTELEQRLAAEQAQRKQEMQELQTELQQQLQTVASLNTRVEELNDDLATQKRKHAVNLKDLTKQLQQARKKVEQIENGNYEKDVSSMGSRSSSSGSLNTRNNEDRSPENTGTTPAVDNFPEVDKVVLIERIVRLQKAHARKNEKIEFMEDHIKQLVEEIRKKTKYV
;
A
#
# COMPACT_ATOMS: atom_id res chain seq x y z
N GLN A 1 -33.93 52.44 104.61
CA GLN A 1 -34.75 51.29 104.11
C GLN A 1 -35.12 51.43 102.63
N LEU A 2 -35.63 52.57 102.16
CA LEU A 2 -36.00 52.74 100.74
C LEU A 2 -34.78 52.67 99.79
N GLU A 3 -33.66 53.33 100.12
CA GLU A 3 -32.47 53.37 99.26
C GLU A 3 -31.88 51.98 99.00
N GLY A 4 -31.77 51.12 100.02
CA GLY A 4 -31.28 49.75 99.85
C GLY A 4 -32.15 48.91 98.89
N LYS A 5 -33.47 49.12 98.89
CA LYS A 5 -34.37 48.50 97.89
C LYS A 5 -34.20 49.10 96.50
N LEU A 6 -33.87 50.38 96.39
CA LEU A 6 -33.54 51.04 95.13
C LEU A 6 -32.23 50.53 94.53
N GLU A 7 -31.20 50.31 95.36
CA GLU A 7 -29.96 49.65 94.92
C GLU A 7 -30.20 48.19 94.53
N GLU A 8 -31.02 47.46 95.28
CA GLU A 8 -31.40 46.08 95.02
C GLU A 8 -32.14 45.95 93.68
N PHE A 9 -33.20 46.73 93.46
CA PHE A 9 -33.89 46.80 92.16
C PHE A 9 -32.99 47.28 91.02
N SER A 10 -32.04 48.21 91.27
CA SER A 10 -31.05 48.63 90.27
C SER A 10 -30.12 47.48 89.87
N ARG A 11 -29.68 46.67 90.86
CA ARG A 11 -28.85 45.47 90.67
C ARG A 11 -29.61 44.36 89.94
N GLU A 12 -30.88 44.15 90.27
CA GLU A 12 -31.77 43.24 89.55
C GLU A 12 -32.00 43.69 88.10
N LEU A 13 -32.31 44.98 87.87
CA LEU A 13 -32.51 45.54 86.53
C LEU A 13 -31.25 45.42 85.67
N LYS A 14 -30.06 45.65 86.27
CA LYS A 14 -28.78 45.49 85.60
C LYS A 14 -28.53 44.02 85.21
N THR A 15 -28.64 43.08 86.16
CA THR A 15 -28.46 41.64 85.86
C THR A 15 -29.55 41.06 84.95
N ALA A 16 -30.74 41.66 84.89
CA ALA A 16 -31.79 41.32 83.92
C ALA A 16 -31.43 41.82 82.51
N LYS A 17 -30.93 43.06 82.37
CA LYS A 17 -30.41 43.59 81.09
C LYS A 17 -29.22 42.76 80.59
N GLU A 18 -28.27 42.44 81.47
CA GLU A 18 -27.09 41.62 81.13
C GLU A 18 -27.49 40.22 80.66
N ARG A 19 -28.47 39.57 81.33
CA ARG A 19 -29.08 38.32 80.85
C ARG A 19 -29.75 38.47 79.49
N HIS A 20 -30.51 39.55 79.26
CA HIS A 20 -31.17 39.79 77.98
C HIS A 20 -30.18 40.00 76.83
N ILE A 21 -29.09 40.73 77.07
CA ILE A 21 -28.01 40.94 76.11
C ILE A 21 -27.28 39.61 75.82
N ALA A 22 -26.99 38.81 76.85
CA ALA A 22 -26.38 37.49 76.67
C ALA A 22 -27.30 36.53 75.89
N GLN A 23 -28.62 36.55 76.15
CA GLN A 23 -29.61 35.74 75.42
C GLN A 23 -29.77 36.19 73.97
N ASP A 24 -29.79 37.49 73.70
CA ASP A 24 -29.83 38.05 72.34
C ASP A 24 -28.54 37.70 71.56
N ALA A 25 -27.36 37.84 72.18
CA ALA A 25 -26.09 37.41 71.59
C ALA A 25 -26.05 35.90 71.29
N ALA A 26 -26.51 35.06 72.24
CA ALA A 26 -26.63 33.62 72.03
C ALA A 26 -27.62 33.26 70.91
N SER A 27 -28.75 33.97 70.83
CA SER A 27 -29.75 33.79 69.77
C SER A 27 -29.20 34.19 68.40
N LYS A 28 -28.50 35.32 68.30
CA LYS A 28 -27.81 35.78 67.09
C LYS A 28 -26.72 34.80 66.64
N ASN A 29 -25.92 34.28 67.57
CA ASN A 29 -24.92 33.25 67.28
C ASN A 29 -25.57 31.95 66.77
N THR A 30 -26.70 31.55 67.35
CA THR A 30 -27.46 30.37 66.91
C THR A 30 -28.05 30.56 65.51
N ILE A 31 -28.65 31.72 65.24
CA ILE A 31 -29.18 32.08 63.90
C ILE A 31 -28.05 32.13 62.87
N HIS A 32 -26.90 32.72 63.20
CA HIS A 32 -25.74 32.76 62.31
C HIS A 32 -25.19 31.36 62.02
N HIS A 33 -25.14 30.48 63.03
CA HIS A 33 -24.74 29.08 62.84
C HIS A 33 -25.71 28.33 61.93
N LEU A 34 -27.03 28.46 62.16
CA LEU A 34 -28.07 27.84 61.32
C LEU A 34 -28.03 28.38 59.88
N HIS A 35 -27.85 29.68 59.67
CA HIS A 35 -27.66 30.26 58.34
C HIS A 35 -26.41 29.69 57.64
N LYS A 36 -25.30 29.50 58.36
CA LYS A 36 -24.08 28.91 57.81
C LYS A 36 -24.26 27.43 57.46
N GLU A 37 -24.96 26.66 58.30
CA GLU A 37 -25.29 25.25 58.04
C GLU A 37 -26.26 25.11 56.84
N LEU A 38 -27.27 25.99 56.74
CA LEU A 38 -28.22 26.02 55.62
C LEU A 38 -27.55 26.41 54.30
N ALA A 39 -26.66 27.42 54.31
CA ALA A 39 -25.90 27.80 53.13
C ALA A 39 -25.02 26.63 52.65
N LEU A 40 -24.31 25.99 53.58
CA LEU A 40 -23.41 24.87 53.28
C LEU A 40 -24.18 23.61 52.81
N ARG A 41 -25.38 23.32 53.35
CA ARG A 41 -26.28 22.30 52.78
C ARG A 41 -26.75 22.66 51.37
N THR A 42 -27.09 23.93 51.13
CA THR A 42 -27.59 24.40 49.82
C THR A 42 -26.49 24.31 48.76
N GLU A 43 -25.26 24.69 49.10
CA GLU A 43 -24.09 24.55 48.24
C GLU A 43 -23.78 23.07 47.93
N GLN A 44 -23.82 22.19 48.93
CA GLN A 44 -23.68 20.74 48.71
C GLN A 44 -24.80 20.13 47.85
N ALA A 45 -26.04 20.62 47.97
CA ALA A 45 -27.16 20.18 47.14
C ALA A 45 -26.99 20.66 45.69
N ASN A 46 -26.66 21.94 45.49
CA ASN A 46 -26.39 22.51 44.17
C ASN A 46 -25.24 21.79 43.46
N LYS A 47 -24.14 21.49 44.19
CA LYS A 47 -23.01 20.73 43.64
C LYS A 47 -23.45 19.34 43.14
N LYS A 48 -24.23 18.59 43.92
CA LYS A 48 -24.76 17.28 43.51
C LYS A 48 -25.71 17.35 42.32
N CYS A 49 -26.52 18.41 42.22
CA CYS A 49 -27.39 18.65 41.07
C CYS A 49 -26.58 18.92 39.79
N GLU A 50 -25.50 19.70 39.89
CA GLU A 50 -24.62 20.00 38.76
C GLU A 50 -23.75 18.79 38.35
N GLU A 51 -23.27 18.00 39.31
CA GLU A 51 -22.60 16.71 39.07
C GLU A 51 -23.52 15.75 38.31
N ALA A 52 -24.75 15.53 38.80
CA ALA A 52 -25.74 14.66 38.13
C ALA A 52 -26.16 15.19 36.75
N ARG A 53 -26.16 16.51 36.56
CA ARG A 53 -26.40 17.14 35.26
C ARG A 53 -25.24 16.85 34.29
N GLN A 54 -23.99 17.02 34.71
CA GLN A 54 -22.81 16.74 33.90
C GLN A 54 -22.72 15.25 33.54
N GLU A 55 -23.06 14.35 34.46
CA GLU A 55 -23.16 12.91 34.17
C GLU A 55 -24.22 12.61 33.11
N LYS A 56 -25.40 13.24 33.18
CA LYS A 56 -26.47 13.11 32.18
C LYS A 56 -26.01 13.62 30.81
N GLU A 57 -25.40 14.80 30.74
CA GLU A 57 -24.89 15.38 29.49
C GLU A 57 -23.77 14.49 28.89
N ALA A 58 -22.86 13.97 29.73
CA ALA A 58 -21.83 13.02 29.32
C ALA A 58 -22.40 11.67 28.86
N MET A 59 -23.49 11.18 29.45
CA MET A 59 -24.20 9.97 29.01
C MET A 59 -24.87 10.18 27.65
N VAL A 60 -25.55 11.31 27.43
CA VAL A 60 -26.12 11.66 26.12
C VAL A 60 -25.02 11.72 25.04
N MET A 61 -23.89 12.37 25.34
CA MET A 61 -22.76 12.44 24.41
C MET A 61 -22.10 11.07 24.14
N LYS A 62 -22.14 10.13 25.10
CA LYS A 62 -21.73 8.72 24.87
C LYS A 62 -22.73 8.00 23.96
N TYR A 63 -24.03 8.16 24.21
CA TYR A 63 -25.09 7.53 23.40
C TYR A 63 -25.04 8.00 21.95
N VAL A 64 -24.97 9.32 21.70
CA VAL A 64 -24.92 9.91 20.36
C VAL A 64 -23.69 9.44 19.56
N ARG A 65 -22.53 9.27 20.22
CA ARG A 65 -21.34 8.68 19.57
C ARG A 65 -21.57 7.21 19.20
N GLY A 66 -22.06 6.40 20.14
CA GLY A 66 -22.34 4.98 19.89
C GLY A 66 -23.42 4.74 18.82
N GLU A 67 -24.43 5.60 18.74
CA GLU A 67 -25.45 5.56 17.69
C GLU A 67 -24.89 5.95 16.32
N LYS A 68 -24.03 6.98 16.26
CA LYS A 68 -23.31 7.34 15.03
C LYS A 68 -22.41 6.18 14.57
N GLU A 69 -21.60 5.63 15.46
CA GLU A 69 -20.73 4.48 15.18
C GLU A 69 -21.54 3.26 14.70
N SER A 70 -22.69 2.98 15.33
CA SER A 70 -23.64 1.94 14.90
C SER A 70 -24.25 2.19 13.52
N LEU A 71 -24.48 3.45 13.13
CA LEU A 71 -24.97 3.85 11.81
C LEU A 71 -23.89 3.74 10.74
N ASP A 72 -22.66 4.16 11.03
CA ASP A 72 -21.55 4.11 10.09
C ASP A 72 -21.11 2.65 9.85
N LEU A 73 -21.02 1.82 10.90
CA LEU A 73 -20.81 0.36 10.76
C LEU A 73 -21.92 -0.34 9.95
N ARG A 74 -23.17 0.14 10.03
CA ARG A 74 -24.27 -0.38 9.20
C ARG A 74 -24.07 -0.05 7.72
N LYS A 75 -23.66 1.17 7.37
CA LYS A 75 -23.34 1.57 5.99
C LYS A 75 -22.16 0.76 5.44
N GLU A 76 -21.10 0.58 6.23
CA GLU A 76 -19.95 -0.24 5.85
C GLU A 76 -20.36 -1.70 5.60
N LYS A 77 -21.18 -2.28 6.49
CA LYS A 77 -21.75 -3.61 6.30
C LYS A 77 -22.53 -3.72 4.99
N GLU A 78 -23.43 -2.78 4.68
CA GLU A 78 -24.20 -2.80 3.43
C GLU A 78 -23.31 -2.68 2.17
N VAL A 79 -22.22 -1.92 2.24
CA VAL A 79 -21.21 -1.84 1.16
C VAL A 79 -20.47 -3.17 1.00
N LEU A 80 -20.08 -3.81 2.10
CA LEU A 80 -19.44 -5.13 2.07
C LEU A 80 -20.39 -6.23 1.56
N GLU A 81 -21.66 -6.23 1.97
CA GLU A 81 -22.68 -7.16 1.46
C GLU A 81 -23.03 -6.94 -0.01
N ARG A 82 -22.87 -5.71 -0.53
CA ARG A 82 -22.99 -5.42 -1.97
C ARG A 82 -21.80 -6.01 -2.74
N LYS A 83 -20.57 -5.70 -2.30
CA LYS A 83 -19.32 -6.25 -2.87
C LYS A 83 -19.28 -7.78 -2.84
N LEU A 84 -19.77 -8.41 -1.77
CA LEU A 84 -19.86 -9.86 -1.64
C LEU A 84 -20.83 -10.48 -2.67
N ARG A 85 -21.97 -9.84 -2.92
CA ARG A 85 -22.93 -10.27 -3.97
C ARG A 85 -22.38 -10.10 -5.38
N GLU A 86 -21.56 -9.06 -5.61
CA GLU A 86 -20.85 -8.85 -6.88
C GLU A 86 -19.76 -9.92 -7.08
N ALA A 87 -18.93 -10.17 -6.07
CA ALA A 87 -17.91 -11.23 -6.10
C ALA A 87 -18.51 -12.63 -6.35
N ASN A 88 -19.65 -12.96 -5.70
CA ASN A 88 -20.32 -14.23 -5.92
C ASN A 88 -20.83 -14.38 -7.37
N LYS A 89 -21.34 -13.32 -8.01
CA LYS A 89 -21.73 -13.36 -9.43
C LYS A 89 -20.54 -13.61 -10.36
N GLU A 90 -19.38 -13.04 -10.05
CA GLU A 90 -18.16 -13.34 -10.82
C GLU A 90 -17.64 -14.77 -10.57
N ILE A 91 -17.80 -15.32 -9.36
CA ILE A 91 -17.52 -16.73 -9.09
C ILE A 91 -18.46 -17.65 -9.91
N GLU A 92 -19.75 -17.34 -9.99
CA GLU A 92 -20.72 -18.08 -10.80
C GLU A 92 -20.39 -18.03 -12.31
N LYS A 93 -20.09 -16.84 -12.85
CA LYS A 93 -19.63 -16.66 -14.24
C LYS A 93 -18.38 -17.47 -14.54
N ASN A 94 -17.37 -17.40 -13.67
CA ASN A 94 -16.12 -18.15 -13.83
C ASN A 94 -16.35 -19.67 -13.70
N SER A 95 -17.25 -20.12 -12.81
CA SER A 95 -17.66 -21.52 -12.73
C SER A 95 -18.33 -22.00 -14.03
N ALA A 96 -19.18 -21.19 -14.64
CA ALA A 96 -19.77 -21.49 -15.95
C ALA A 96 -18.71 -21.57 -17.06
N ARG A 97 -17.76 -20.62 -17.11
CA ARG A 97 -16.64 -20.63 -18.07
C ARG A 97 -15.76 -21.87 -17.90
N ILE A 98 -15.46 -22.28 -16.67
CA ILE A 98 -14.69 -23.49 -16.36
C ILE A 98 -15.42 -24.76 -16.85
N LYS A 99 -16.75 -24.84 -16.70
CA LYS A 99 -17.55 -25.97 -17.22
C LYS A 99 -17.45 -26.08 -18.75
N ILE A 100 -17.59 -24.97 -19.47
CA ILE A 100 -17.46 -24.91 -20.94
C ILE A 100 -16.05 -25.35 -21.38
N LEU A 101 -15.01 -24.78 -20.76
CA LEU A 101 -13.61 -25.15 -21.06
C LEU A 101 -13.30 -26.62 -20.74
N THR A 102 -13.95 -27.20 -19.71
CA THR A 102 -13.82 -28.62 -19.37
C THR A 102 -14.49 -29.53 -20.40
N GLN A 103 -15.67 -29.15 -20.90
CA GLN A 103 -16.35 -29.85 -21.98
C GLN A 103 -15.55 -29.79 -23.29
N GLU A 104 -15.05 -28.62 -23.65
CA GLU A 104 -14.23 -28.44 -24.87
C GLU A 104 -12.90 -29.20 -24.79
N LYS A 105 -12.23 -29.22 -23.62
CA LYS A 105 -11.07 -30.08 -23.38
C LYS A 105 -11.40 -31.56 -23.62
N GLY A 106 -12.58 -32.02 -23.17
CA GLY A 106 -13.05 -33.39 -23.42
C GLY A 106 -13.26 -33.68 -24.91
N ARG A 107 -13.89 -32.75 -25.64
CA ARG A 107 -14.12 -32.84 -27.09
C ARG A 107 -12.81 -32.89 -27.88
N LEU A 108 -11.85 -32.04 -27.53
CA LEU A 108 -10.52 -32.01 -28.16
C LEU A 108 -9.71 -33.29 -27.87
N HIS A 109 -9.83 -33.85 -26.67
CA HIS A 109 -9.19 -35.11 -26.32
C HIS A 109 -9.72 -36.28 -27.15
N GLN A 110 -11.05 -36.40 -27.30
CA GLN A 110 -11.68 -37.42 -28.16
C GLN A 110 -11.29 -37.26 -29.63
N LEU A 111 -11.15 -36.02 -30.11
CA LEU A 111 -10.69 -35.74 -31.48
C LEU A 111 -9.22 -36.13 -31.69
N HIS A 112 -8.37 -35.93 -30.68
CA HIS A 112 -6.98 -36.41 -30.69
C HIS A 112 -6.93 -37.95 -30.75
N GLU A 113 -7.64 -38.64 -29.87
CA GLU A 113 -7.72 -40.11 -29.86
C GLU A 113 -8.20 -40.66 -31.22
N ALA A 114 -9.21 -40.02 -31.83
CA ALA A 114 -9.69 -40.40 -33.16
C ALA A 114 -8.59 -40.26 -34.24
N LYS A 115 -7.81 -39.16 -34.21
CA LYS A 115 -6.71 -38.92 -35.17
C LYS A 115 -5.48 -39.79 -34.92
N GLU A 116 -5.21 -40.16 -33.68
CA GLU A 116 -4.16 -41.11 -33.31
C GLU A 116 -4.49 -42.53 -33.78
N ASN A 117 -5.77 -42.93 -33.65
CA ASN A 117 -6.29 -44.18 -34.23
C ASN A 117 -6.27 -44.18 -35.76
N GLU A 118 -6.61 -43.06 -36.41
CA GLU A 118 -6.53 -42.92 -37.87
C GLU A 118 -5.08 -43.03 -38.37
N THR A 119 -4.15 -42.30 -37.75
CA THR A 119 -2.70 -42.39 -38.02
C THR A 119 -2.19 -43.82 -37.83
N SER A 120 -2.64 -44.50 -36.77
CA SER A 120 -2.31 -45.91 -36.51
C SER A 120 -2.88 -46.86 -37.57
N ARG A 121 -4.02 -46.54 -38.20
CA ARG A 121 -4.56 -47.31 -39.33
C ARG A 121 -3.73 -47.07 -40.60
N GLN A 122 -3.43 -45.81 -40.91
CA GLN A 122 -2.64 -45.42 -42.08
C GLN A 122 -1.22 -46.03 -42.04
N ASN A 123 -0.56 -46.03 -40.87
CA ASN A 123 0.74 -46.70 -40.71
C ASN A 123 0.68 -48.21 -41.01
N ARG A 124 -0.36 -48.92 -40.57
CA ARG A 124 -0.56 -50.36 -40.89
C ARG A 124 -0.84 -50.60 -42.38
N GLU A 125 -1.40 -49.61 -43.07
CA GLU A 125 -1.64 -49.65 -44.52
C GLU A 125 -0.33 -49.38 -45.30
N ILE A 126 0.49 -48.46 -44.83
CA ILE A 126 1.84 -48.17 -45.34
C ILE A 126 2.75 -49.40 -45.25
N GLU A 127 2.78 -50.13 -44.12
CA GLU A 127 3.61 -51.33 -44.01
C GLU A 127 3.16 -52.45 -44.98
N LYS A 128 1.85 -52.67 -45.16
CA LYS A 128 1.33 -53.61 -46.17
C LYS A 128 1.76 -53.23 -47.59
N LEU A 129 1.66 -51.94 -47.94
CA LEU A 129 2.08 -51.45 -49.26
C LEU A 129 3.60 -51.61 -49.47
N LYS A 130 4.43 -51.48 -48.42
CA LYS A 130 5.86 -51.79 -48.49
C LYS A 130 6.10 -53.29 -48.73
N GLU A 131 5.37 -54.17 -48.05
CA GLU A 131 5.44 -55.63 -48.26
C GLU A 131 5.03 -56.02 -49.69
N GLU A 132 3.96 -55.44 -50.22
CA GLU A 132 3.52 -55.64 -51.60
C GLU A 132 4.57 -55.13 -52.61
N VAL A 133 5.08 -53.91 -52.45
CA VAL A 133 6.14 -53.35 -53.31
C VAL A 133 7.40 -54.21 -53.27
N ASN A 134 7.79 -54.74 -52.10
CA ASN A 134 8.91 -55.68 -52.00
C ASN A 134 8.62 -57.01 -52.72
N SER A 135 7.40 -57.55 -52.59
CA SER A 135 6.94 -58.73 -53.34
C SER A 135 7.03 -58.51 -54.86
N TYR A 136 6.57 -57.36 -55.36
CA TYR A 136 6.71 -57.00 -56.78
C TYR A 136 8.16 -56.81 -57.20
N ALA A 137 9.01 -56.17 -56.38
CA ALA A 137 10.43 -56.02 -56.66
C ALA A 137 11.17 -57.37 -56.76
N ILE A 138 10.81 -58.36 -55.93
CA ILE A 138 11.32 -59.74 -56.01
C ILE A 138 10.85 -60.41 -57.31
N LYS A 139 9.56 -60.31 -57.65
CA LYS A 139 8.99 -60.87 -58.90
C LYS A 139 9.66 -60.27 -60.14
N VAL A 140 9.88 -58.95 -60.17
CA VAL A 140 10.56 -58.25 -61.27
C VAL A 140 12.03 -58.67 -61.38
N LYS A 141 12.77 -58.79 -60.26
CA LYS A 141 14.14 -59.32 -60.26
C LYS A 141 14.21 -60.75 -60.80
N TRP A 142 13.27 -61.61 -60.42
CA TRP A 142 13.19 -62.98 -60.94
C TRP A 142 12.91 -63.01 -62.44
N ALA A 143 11.92 -62.24 -62.91
CA ALA A 143 11.58 -62.16 -64.33
C ALA A 143 12.73 -61.57 -65.18
N HIS A 144 13.43 -60.55 -64.68
CA HIS A 144 14.62 -59.98 -65.32
C HIS A 144 15.76 -61.00 -65.41
N ASN A 145 16.06 -61.71 -64.32
CA ASN A 145 17.09 -62.75 -64.31
C ASN A 145 16.74 -63.90 -65.28
N LYS A 146 15.47 -64.31 -65.33
CA LYS A 146 15.03 -65.32 -66.30
C LYS A 146 15.19 -64.82 -67.73
N LEU A 147 14.70 -63.62 -68.05
CA LEU A 147 14.85 -63.04 -69.40
C LEU A 147 16.33 -62.93 -69.80
N LYS A 148 17.22 -62.60 -68.87
CA LYS A 148 18.67 -62.60 -69.11
C LYS A 148 19.19 -63.98 -69.49
N THR A 149 18.82 -65.04 -68.74
CA THR A 149 19.23 -66.41 -69.10
C THR A 149 18.67 -66.90 -70.45
N GLU A 150 17.46 -66.50 -70.82
CA GLU A 150 16.87 -66.80 -72.14
C GLU A 150 17.61 -66.02 -73.27
N LEU A 151 18.06 -64.78 -73.01
CA LEU A 151 18.86 -63.99 -73.95
C LEU A 151 20.27 -64.57 -74.14
N ASP A 152 20.92 -65.01 -73.05
CA ASP A 152 22.25 -65.63 -73.10
C ASP A 152 22.21 -66.99 -73.83
N THR A 153 21.18 -67.82 -73.60
CA THR A 153 20.98 -69.07 -74.36
C THR A 153 20.57 -68.83 -75.81
N HIS A 154 19.75 -67.83 -76.11
CA HIS A 154 19.44 -67.43 -77.49
C HIS A 154 20.69 -66.95 -78.23
N LYS A 155 21.58 -66.20 -77.57
CA LYS A 155 22.88 -65.79 -78.11
C LYS A 155 23.74 -67.01 -78.47
N GLU A 156 23.90 -67.96 -77.56
CA GLU A 156 24.60 -69.22 -77.84
C GLU A 156 24.02 -69.97 -79.04
N THR A 157 22.69 -70.10 -79.14
CA THR A 157 22.06 -70.80 -80.28
C THR A 157 22.23 -70.04 -81.59
N LYS A 158 22.25 -68.70 -81.57
CA LYS A 158 22.53 -67.87 -82.74
C LYS A 158 23.97 -68.01 -83.22
N ASP A 159 24.94 -68.05 -82.30
CA ASP A 159 26.35 -68.29 -82.63
C ASP A 159 26.53 -69.71 -83.22
N LYS A 160 25.94 -70.74 -82.59
CA LYS A 160 25.93 -72.12 -83.13
C LYS A 160 25.29 -72.21 -84.52
N LEU A 161 24.20 -71.49 -84.77
CA LEU A 161 23.52 -71.43 -86.07
C LEU A 161 24.38 -70.78 -87.16
N ARG A 162 25.09 -69.68 -86.84
CA ARG A 162 26.05 -69.05 -87.76
C ARG A 162 27.13 -70.06 -88.17
N ASP A 163 27.69 -70.77 -87.19
CA ASP A 163 28.80 -71.70 -87.42
C ASP A 163 28.34 -72.93 -88.24
N THR A 164 27.11 -73.43 -88.06
CA THR A 164 26.53 -74.46 -88.95
C THR A 164 26.21 -73.93 -90.35
N THR A 165 25.81 -72.66 -90.48
CA THR A 165 25.51 -72.04 -91.78
C THR A 165 26.80 -71.85 -92.59
N ALA A 166 27.91 -71.48 -91.95
CA ALA A 166 29.22 -71.41 -92.61
C ALA A 166 29.64 -72.78 -93.18
N LYS A 167 29.52 -73.86 -92.38
CA LYS A 167 29.80 -75.23 -92.82
C LYS A 167 28.89 -75.69 -93.96
N LEU A 168 27.60 -75.31 -93.93
CA LEU A 168 26.65 -75.62 -95.01
C LEU A 168 27.01 -74.92 -96.33
N ASN A 169 27.52 -73.68 -96.27
CA ASN A 169 27.96 -72.97 -97.47
C ASN A 169 29.24 -73.60 -98.06
N GLN A 170 30.22 -73.94 -97.23
CA GLN A 170 31.41 -74.69 -97.67
C GLN A 170 31.01 -76.00 -98.38
N ALA A 171 30.12 -76.80 -97.78
CA ALA A 171 29.65 -78.06 -98.38
C ALA A 171 28.86 -77.86 -99.69
N LYS A 172 28.21 -76.70 -99.89
CA LYS A 172 27.58 -76.35 -101.18
C LYS A 172 28.62 -76.01 -102.24
N GLU A 173 29.65 -75.23 -101.89
CA GLU A 173 30.75 -74.87 -102.80
C GLU A 173 31.50 -76.13 -103.29
N GLU A 174 31.76 -77.07 -102.37
CA GLU A 174 32.29 -78.41 -102.67
C GLU A 174 31.36 -79.19 -103.62
N ALA A 175 30.05 -79.23 -103.35
CA ALA A 175 29.06 -79.91 -104.19
C ALA A 175 28.81 -79.23 -105.56
N GLU A 176 29.07 -77.93 -105.70
CA GLU A 176 29.05 -77.21 -106.98
C GLU A 176 30.32 -77.44 -107.78
N GLN A 177 31.47 -77.59 -107.13
CA GLN A 177 32.71 -78.02 -107.78
C GLN A 177 32.55 -79.43 -108.36
N ILE A 178 32.01 -80.38 -107.59
CA ILE A 178 31.73 -81.75 -108.07
C ILE A 178 30.79 -81.72 -109.29
N ARG A 179 29.70 -80.95 -109.23
CA ARG A 179 28.74 -80.87 -110.34
C ARG A 179 29.34 -80.28 -111.62
N ARG A 180 30.20 -79.26 -111.52
CA ARG A 180 30.94 -78.71 -112.67
C ARG A 180 31.84 -79.77 -113.32
N ASN A 181 32.63 -80.50 -112.52
CA ASN A 181 33.47 -81.59 -113.00
C ASN A 181 32.65 -82.70 -113.72
N CYS A 182 31.45 -83.03 -113.22
CA CYS A 182 30.56 -84.00 -113.87
C CYS A 182 29.95 -83.50 -115.19
N GLN A 183 29.68 -82.20 -115.31
CA GLN A 183 29.09 -81.63 -116.54
C GLN A 183 30.07 -81.63 -117.72
N GLU A 184 31.35 -81.37 -117.46
CA GLU A 184 32.41 -81.47 -118.49
C GLU A 184 32.55 -82.91 -119.02
N MET A 185 32.39 -83.92 -118.16
CA MET A 185 32.45 -85.35 -118.51
C MET A 185 31.28 -85.80 -119.40
N ILE A 186 30.09 -85.19 -119.25
CA ILE A 186 28.92 -85.53 -120.08
C ILE A 186 29.05 -84.92 -121.48
N LYS A 187 29.59 -83.69 -121.57
CA LYS A 187 29.66 -82.95 -122.83
C LYS A 187 30.58 -83.63 -123.85
N THR A 188 31.71 -84.19 -123.41
CA THR A 188 32.65 -84.95 -124.26
C THR A 188 32.10 -86.29 -124.75
N TYR A 189 31.04 -86.82 -124.14
CA TYR A 189 30.31 -88.00 -124.65
C TYR A 189 29.32 -87.62 -125.76
N GLN A 190 28.57 -86.53 -125.59
CA GLN A 190 27.45 -86.16 -126.48
C GLN A 190 27.91 -85.69 -127.87
N GLU A 191 29.15 -85.24 -128.03
CA GLU A 191 29.72 -84.80 -129.31
C GLU A 191 30.13 -85.97 -130.24
N SER A 192 29.79 -87.24 -129.91
CA SER A 192 30.30 -88.43 -130.60
C SER A 192 29.29 -89.32 -131.36
N GLU A 193 27.97 -89.15 -131.21
CA GLU A 193 26.98 -90.18 -131.62
C GLU A 193 25.79 -89.68 -132.49
N GLU A 194 25.90 -88.55 -133.23
CA GLU A 194 24.77 -87.96 -133.98
C GLU A 194 24.79 -88.17 -135.51
N ILE A 195 25.10 -89.38 -136.01
CA ILE A 195 24.88 -89.73 -137.43
C ILE A 195 24.37 -91.18 -137.61
N LYS A 196 23.04 -91.38 -137.57
CA LYS A 196 22.20 -92.35 -138.34
C LYS A 196 20.90 -92.73 -137.62
N SER A 197 19.74 -92.36 -138.19
CA SER A 197 18.54 -93.23 -138.29
C SER A 197 17.41 -92.45 -138.96
N ASN A 198 17.14 -92.70 -140.25
CA ASN A 198 16.02 -92.05 -140.95
C ASN A 198 15.55 -92.84 -142.19
N GLU A 199 15.19 -94.12 -142.02
CA GLU A 199 14.77 -94.98 -143.15
C GLU A 199 13.80 -96.11 -142.75
N LEU A 200 12.57 -95.79 -142.30
CA LEU A 200 11.50 -96.82 -142.21
C LEU A 200 10.04 -96.34 -142.38
N ASP A 201 9.76 -95.05 -142.63
CA ASP A 201 8.38 -94.53 -142.63
C ASP A 201 7.62 -94.65 -143.96
N ALA A 202 7.94 -95.70 -144.74
CA ALA A 202 7.36 -95.97 -146.06
C ALA A 202 6.21 -97.01 -146.04
N LYS A 203 5.78 -97.48 -144.87
CA LYS A 203 4.74 -98.53 -144.72
C LYS A 203 3.49 -98.13 -143.92
N LEU A 204 3.35 -96.84 -143.56
CA LEU A 204 2.22 -96.33 -142.77
C LEU A 204 1.01 -95.83 -143.60
N ARG A 205 0.90 -96.22 -144.89
CA ARG A 205 -0.18 -95.80 -145.80
C ARG A 205 -0.82 -97.00 -146.53
N VAL A 206 -1.77 -97.65 -145.85
CA VAL A 206 -2.97 -98.32 -146.44
C VAL A 206 -3.91 -98.79 -145.32
N THR A 207 -3.38 -99.22 -144.17
CA THR A 207 -4.14 -99.65 -142.98
C THR A 207 -4.83 -98.50 -142.20
N LYS A 208 -4.76 -97.26 -142.70
CA LYS A 208 -5.25 -96.06 -142.02
C LYS A 208 -6.79 -95.97 -141.97
N VAL A 209 -7.46 -96.36 -143.04
CA VAL A 209 -8.88 -96.00 -143.28
C VAL A 209 -9.87 -96.80 -142.45
N GLU A 210 -9.62 -98.10 -142.20
CA GLU A 210 -10.50 -98.89 -141.32
C GLU A 210 -10.25 -98.57 -139.83
N LEU A 211 -9.04 -98.10 -139.50
CA LEU A 211 -8.72 -97.62 -138.15
C LEU A 211 -9.44 -96.30 -137.84
N GLU A 212 -9.57 -95.40 -138.82
CA GLU A 212 -10.28 -94.11 -138.69
C GLU A 212 -11.73 -94.28 -138.20
N LYS A 213 -12.40 -95.39 -138.54
CA LYS A 213 -13.78 -95.68 -138.10
C LYS A 213 -13.88 -96.09 -136.63
N GLN A 214 -12.99 -96.95 -136.13
CA GLN A 214 -12.91 -97.26 -134.68
C GLN A 214 -12.29 -96.10 -133.88
N MET A 215 -11.47 -95.26 -134.51
CA MET A 215 -10.96 -94.04 -133.90
C MET A 215 -12.09 -93.05 -133.60
N GLN A 216 -13.12 -92.90 -134.43
CA GLN A 216 -14.20 -91.94 -134.15
C GLN A 216 -14.99 -92.30 -132.88
N GLU A 217 -15.34 -93.58 -132.67
CA GLU A 217 -16.05 -94.00 -131.45
C GLU A 217 -15.17 -93.88 -130.20
N LYS A 218 -13.87 -94.21 -130.32
CA LYS A 218 -12.89 -93.95 -129.26
C LYS A 218 -12.66 -92.45 -129.02
N SER A 219 -12.72 -91.61 -130.04
CA SER A 219 -12.59 -90.14 -129.92
C SER A 219 -13.78 -89.60 -129.13
N ASN A 220 -15.01 -89.96 -129.50
CA ASN A 220 -16.21 -89.53 -128.79
C ASN A 220 -16.20 -89.95 -127.30
N HIS A 221 -15.71 -91.16 -126.97
CA HIS A 221 -15.52 -91.58 -125.57
C HIS A 221 -14.35 -90.89 -124.87
N LEU A 222 -13.23 -90.66 -125.56
CA LEU A 222 -12.07 -89.94 -125.03
C LEU A 222 -12.39 -88.46 -124.76
N GLU A 223 -13.13 -87.81 -125.65
CA GLU A 223 -13.60 -86.42 -125.53
C GLU A 223 -14.54 -86.27 -124.32
N VAL A 224 -15.50 -87.18 -124.12
CA VAL A 224 -16.35 -87.20 -122.92
C VAL A 224 -15.53 -87.46 -121.65
N HIS A 225 -14.50 -88.31 -121.71
CA HIS A 225 -13.61 -88.54 -120.56
C HIS A 225 -12.67 -87.35 -120.30
N GLN A 226 -12.21 -86.65 -121.34
CA GLN A 226 -11.40 -85.43 -121.23
C GLN A 226 -12.24 -84.26 -120.71
N ALA A 227 -13.48 -84.11 -121.16
CA ALA A 227 -14.43 -83.15 -120.63
C ALA A 227 -14.67 -83.39 -119.13
N LYS A 228 -14.97 -84.62 -118.72
CA LYS A 228 -15.15 -84.98 -117.30
C LYS A 228 -13.88 -84.82 -116.46
N MET A 229 -12.70 -85.11 -117.01
CA MET A 229 -11.42 -84.82 -116.34
C MET A 229 -11.23 -83.32 -116.15
N LYS A 230 -11.52 -82.51 -117.17
CA LYS A 230 -11.44 -81.06 -117.09
C LYS A 230 -12.45 -80.49 -116.09
N GLU A 231 -13.70 -80.92 -116.12
CA GLU A 231 -14.72 -80.55 -115.13
C GLU A 231 -14.27 -80.89 -113.71
N LEU A 232 -13.67 -82.07 -113.51
CA LEU A 232 -13.16 -82.53 -112.23
C LEU A 232 -11.90 -81.77 -111.77
N ASP A 233 -11.04 -81.33 -112.69
CA ASP A 233 -9.86 -80.51 -112.39
C ASP A 233 -10.21 -79.02 -112.17
N ASP A 234 -11.18 -78.47 -112.91
CA ASP A 234 -11.77 -77.15 -112.62
C ASP A 234 -12.55 -77.15 -111.29
N LEU A 235 -13.21 -78.27 -110.93
CA LEU A 235 -13.84 -78.45 -109.62
C LEU A 235 -12.82 -78.58 -108.48
N LYS A 236 -11.70 -79.30 -108.68
CA LYS A 236 -10.57 -79.28 -107.73
C LYS A 236 -10.02 -77.87 -107.56
N ARG A 237 -9.79 -77.16 -108.67
CA ARG A 237 -9.21 -75.81 -108.70
C ARG A 237 -10.09 -74.83 -107.92
N THR A 238 -11.38 -74.77 -108.23
CA THR A 238 -12.35 -73.92 -107.51
C THR A 238 -12.51 -74.31 -106.04
N PHE A 239 -12.40 -75.60 -105.70
CA PHE A 239 -12.35 -76.06 -104.31
C PHE A 239 -11.07 -75.62 -103.57
N THR A 240 -9.90 -75.64 -104.22
CA THR A 240 -8.65 -75.12 -103.63
C THR A 240 -8.67 -73.60 -103.49
N GLU A 241 -9.15 -72.87 -104.50
CA GLU A 241 -9.34 -71.42 -104.47
C GLU A 241 -10.26 -71.03 -103.29
N GLY A 242 -11.43 -71.67 -103.17
CA GLY A 242 -12.35 -71.47 -102.04
C GLY A 242 -11.80 -71.87 -100.67
N MET A 243 -10.90 -72.87 -100.60
CA MET A 243 -10.23 -73.25 -99.34
C MET A 243 -9.19 -72.23 -98.90
N ASP A 244 -8.44 -71.62 -99.83
CA ASP A 244 -7.48 -70.56 -99.50
C ASP A 244 -8.16 -69.20 -99.25
N GLU A 245 -9.27 -68.90 -99.92
CA GLU A 245 -10.18 -67.80 -99.51
C GLU A 245 -10.69 -68.01 -98.08
N LEU A 246 -11.20 -69.19 -97.76
CA LEU A 246 -11.67 -69.52 -96.41
C LEU A 246 -10.53 -69.47 -95.37
N ARG A 247 -9.30 -69.81 -95.76
CA ARG A 247 -8.09 -69.70 -94.92
C ARG A 247 -7.66 -68.25 -94.67
N THR A 248 -7.69 -67.40 -95.70
CA THR A 248 -7.39 -65.97 -95.57
C THR A 248 -8.47 -65.23 -94.78
N LEU A 249 -9.75 -65.53 -95.00
CA LEU A 249 -10.86 -65.01 -94.19
C LEU A 249 -10.74 -65.42 -92.71
N ARG A 250 -10.47 -66.70 -92.40
CA ARG A 250 -10.18 -67.15 -91.02
C ARG A 250 -9.01 -66.40 -90.38
N THR A 251 -7.99 -66.07 -91.17
CA THR A 251 -6.81 -65.32 -90.68
C THR A 251 -7.17 -63.85 -90.43
N LYS A 252 -7.93 -63.22 -91.33
CA LYS A 252 -8.42 -61.84 -91.18
C LYS A 252 -9.33 -61.70 -89.95
N VAL A 253 -10.22 -62.65 -89.70
CA VAL A 253 -11.06 -62.68 -88.48
C VAL A 253 -10.18 -62.68 -87.23
N LYS A 254 -9.17 -63.56 -87.13
CA LYS A 254 -8.25 -63.60 -85.99
C LYS A 254 -7.47 -62.30 -85.76
N CYS A 255 -7.06 -61.61 -86.84
CA CYS A 255 -6.42 -60.30 -86.73
C CYS A 255 -7.39 -59.26 -86.15
N LEU A 256 -8.61 -59.19 -86.68
CA LEU A 256 -9.64 -58.26 -86.21
C LEU A 256 -10.08 -58.55 -84.77
N GLU A 257 -10.14 -59.83 -84.35
CA GLU A 257 -10.40 -60.22 -82.97
C GLU A 257 -9.28 -59.76 -82.03
N ALA A 258 -8.02 -59.87 -82.43
CA ALA A 258 -6.88 -59.38 -81.66
C ALA A 258 -6.82 -57.85 -81.57
N GLU A 259 -7.19 -57.13 -82.64
CA GLU A 259 -7.33 -55.67 -82.65
C GLU A 259 -8.50 -55.20 -81.78
N ARG A 260 -9.64 -55.91 -81.81
CA ARG A 260 -10.77 -55.67 -80.91
C ARG A 260 -10.36 -55.85 -79.45
N LEU A 261 -9.63 -56.91 -79.12
CA LEU A 261 -9.18 -57.17 -77.75
C LEU A 261 -8.21 -56.07 -77.25
N ARG A 262 -7.26 -55.63 -78.08
CA ARG A 262 -6.34 -54.53 -77.74
C ARG A 262 -7.07 -53.21 -77.49
N THR A 263 -7.99 -52.84 -78.36
CA THR A 263 -8.79 -51.61 -78.20
C THR A 263 -9.74 -51.69 -77.00
N GLU A 264 -10.27 -52.89 -76.68
CA GLU A 264 -11.06 -53.15 -75.48
C GLU A 264 -10.22 -53.02 -74.18
N GLU A 265 -8.98 -53.52 -74.16
CA GLU A 265 -8.02 -53.28 -73.07
C GLU A 265 -7.65 -51.80 -72.91
N GLU A 266 -7.38 -51.09 -74.02
CA GLU A 266 -7.05 -49.66 -74.01
C GLU A 266 -8.22 -48.83 -73.45
N LEU A 267 -9.45 -49.11 -73.89
CA LEU A 267 -10.66 -48.51 -73.33
C LEU A 267 -10.83 -48.82 -71.83
N SER A 268 -10.40 -49.98 -71.34
CA SER A 268 -10.36 -50.27 -69.90
C SER A 268 -9.34 -49.38 -69.17
N LYS A 269 -8.11 -49.26 -69.70
CA LYS A 269 -7.04 -48.42 -69.15
C LYS A 269 -7.46 -46.93 -69.10
N TYR A 270 -8.15 -46.43 -70.13
CA TYR A 270 -8.71 -45.07 -70.13
C TYR A 270 -9.85 -44.89 -69.12
N LYS A 271 -10.75 -45.87 -68.95
CA LYS A 271 -11.81 -45.84 -67.92
C LYS A 271 -11.22 -45.79 -66.51
N GLU A 272 -10.19 -46.59 -66.23
CA GLU A 272 -9.47 -46.53 -64.95
C GLU A 272 -8.84 -45.17 -64.70
N LEU A 273 -8.15 -44.60 -65.70
CA LEU A 273 -7.51 -43.28 -65.58
C LEU A 273 -8.54 -42.19 -65.29
N ILE A 274 -9.66 -42.16 -66.01
CA ILE A 274 -10.77 -41.23 -65.78
C ILE A 274 -11.35 -41.40 -64.36
N ASN A 275 -11.47 -42.62 -63.86
CA ASN A 275 -11.97 -42.86 -62.50
C ASN A 275 -10.96 -42.39 -61.42
N ARG A 276 -9.65 -42.63 -61.61
CA ARG A 276 -8.59 -42.10 -60.72
C ARG A 276 -8.61 -40.56 -60.71
N GLN A 277 -8.69 -39.93 -61.89
CA GLN A 277 -8.78 -38.47 -62.02
C GLN A 277 -10.05 -37.91 -61.36
N LYS A 278 -11.21 -38.56 -61.47
CA LYS A 278 -12.43 -38.17 -60.76
C LYS A 278 -12.26 -38.20 -59.24
N THR A 279 -11.65 -39.26 -58.70
CA THR A 279 -11.37 -39.32 -57.25
C THR A 279 -10.36 -38.27 -56.80
N GLU A 280 -9.35 -37.96 -57.62
CA GLU A 280 -8.37 -36.92 -57.33
C GLU A 280 -8.99 -35.52 -57.35
N ILE A 281 -9.83 -35.22 -58.35
CA ILE A 281 -10.61 -33.96 -58.42
C ILE A 281 -11.52 -33.81 -57.19
N GLN A 282 -12.22 -34.88 -56.77
CA GLN A 282 -13.06 -34.85 -55.58
C GLN A 282 -12.23 -34.55 -54.30
N ASN A 283 -11.08 -35.21 -54.14
CA ASN A 283 -10.16 -34.99 -53.03
C ASN A 283 -9.56 -33.57 -53.03
N LEU A 284 -9.37 -32.96 -54.21
CA LEU A 284 -8.90 -31.57 -54.35
C LEU A 284 -10.01 -30.57 -54.00
N LEU A 285 -11.25 -30.80 -54.44
CA LEU A 285 -12.40 -29.97 -54.08
C LEU A 285 -12.66 -29.97 -52.56
N GLU A 286 -12.54 -31.13 -51.91
CA GLU A 286 -12.69 -31.24 -50.46
C GLU A 286 -11.56 -30.51 -49.70
N LYS A 287 -10.31 -30.57 -50.20
CA LYS A 287 -9.19 -29.77 -49.67
C LYS A 287 -9.41 -28.26 -49.84
N VAL A 288 -9.92 -27.81 -50.99
CA VAL A 288 -10.25 -26.39 -51.23
C VAL A 288 -11.32 -25.92 -50.23
N LYS A 289 -12.38 -26.70 -50.02
CA LYS A 289 -13.42 -26.36 -49.03
C LYS A 289 -12.88 -26.26 -47.60
N VAL A 290 -11.95 -27.13 -47.20
CA VAL A 290 -11.28 -27.02 -45.89
C VAL A 290 -10.40 -25.76 -45.79
N ILE A 291 -9.77 -25.34 -46.87
CA ILE A 291 -9.00 -24.07 -46.91
C ILE A 291 -9.93 -22.86 -46.81
N GLU A 292 -11.06 -22.86 -47.53
CA GLU A 292 -12.08 -21.80 -47.45
C GLU A 292 -12.67 -21.68 -46.03
N GLU A 293 -12.95 -22.80 -45.36
CA GLU A 293 -13.42 -22.82 -43.96
C GLU A 293 -12.35 -22.29 -42.99
N GLN A 294 -11.08 -22.62 -43.21
CA GLN A 294 -9.95 -22.09 -42.43
C GLN A 294 -9.74 -20.59 -42.66
N GLU A 295 -9.86 -20.10 -43.89
CA GLU A 295 -9.74 -18.68 -44.21
C GLU A 295 -10.88 -17.88 -43.56
N GLN A 296 -12.12 -18.37 -43.64
CA GLN A 296 -13.27 -17.76 -42.97
C GLN A 296 -13.13 -17.77 -41.44
N GLN A 297 -12.45 -18.76 -40.85
CA GLN A 297 -12.11 -18.74 -39.42
C GLN A 297 -11.04 -17.70 -39.13
N HIS A 298 -9.95 -17.67 -39.91
CA HIS A 298 -8.86 -16.70 -39.73
C HIS A 298 -9.34 -15.24 -39.85
N GLN A 299 -10.26 -14.94 -40.78
CA GLN A 299 -10.87 -13.62 -40.89
C GLN A 299 -11.70 -13.24 -39.65
N ARG A 300 -12.40 -14.20 -39.02
CA ARG A 300 -13.11 -13.98 -37.75
C ARG A 300 -12.15 -13.79 -36.58
N ASP A 301 -11.09 -14.60 -36.49
CA ASP A 301 -10.05 -14.47 -35.48
C ASP A 301 -9.33 -13.11 -35.57
N GLN A 302 -9.05 -12.62 -36.79
CA GLN A 302 -8.50 -11.28 -37.02
C GLN A 302 -9.42 -10.16 -36.53
N GLN A 303 -10.74 -10.28 -36.74
CA GLN A 303 -11.73 -9.31 -36.26
C GLN A 303 -11.82 -9.30 -34.74
N GLU A 304 -11.83 -10.47 -34.09
CA GLU A 304 -11.80 -10.58 -32.62
C GLU A 304 -10.51 -9.95 -32.07
N ILE A 305 -9.34 -10.30 -32.62
CA ILE A 305 -8.05 -9.73 -32.24
C ILE A 305 -8.03 -8.20 -32.40
N GLN A 306 -8.69 -7.64 -33.41
CA GLN A 306 -8.78 -6.18 -33.56
C GLN A 306 -9.67 -5.57 -32.49
N SER A 307 -10.86 -6.12 -32.23
CA SER A 307 -11.75 -5.62 -31.17
C SER A 307 -11.10 -5.64 -29.78
N LEU A 308 -10.30 -6.67 -29.48
CA LEU A 308 -9.54 -6.77 -28.23
C LEU A 308 -8.40 -5.75 -28.15
N LYS A 309 -7.75 -5.40 -29.27
CA LYS A 309 -6.77 -4.28 -29.29
C LYS A 309 -7.44 -2.94 -29.03
N ASP A 310 -8.63 -2.73 -29.59
CA ASP A 310 -9.38 -1.49 -29.43
C ASP A 310 -9.88 -1.33 -27.98
N GLU A 311 -10.36 -2.41 -27.35
CA GLU A 311 -10.67 -2.46 -25.91
C GLU A 311 -9.44 -2.18 -25.05
N VAL A 312 -8.30 -2.83 -25.31
CA VAL A 312 -7.04 -2.59 -24.59
C VAL A 312 -6.56 -1.14 -24.76
N SER A 313 -6.73 -0.55 -25.94
CA SER A 313 -6.41 0.86 -26.19
C SER A 313 -7.31 1.79 -25.36
N SER A 314 -8.62 1.51 -25.31
CA SER A 314 -9.58 2.25 -24.49
C SER A 314 -9.25 2.17 -22.99
N LEU A 315 -8.99 0.96 -22.49
CA LEU A 315 -8.60 0.74 -21.09
C LEU A 315 -7.28 1.45 -20.73
N ASN A 316 -6.29 1.46 -21.64
CA ASN A 316 -5.05 2.20 -21.45
C ASN A 316 -5.28 3.72 -21.38
N SER A 317 -6.21 4.28 -22.17
CA SER A 317 -6.58 5.71 -22.04
C SER A 317 -7.16 6.00 -20.65
N VAL A 318 -8.11 5.19 -20.19
CA VAL A 318 -8.72 5.35 -18.85
C VAL A 318 -7.68 5.22 -17.73
N ILE A 319 -6.69 4.31 -17.88
CA ILE A 319 -5.58 4.18 -16.93
C ILE A 319 -4.70 5.45 -16.92
N CYS A 320 -4.37 6.03 -18.08
CA CYS A 320 -3.62 7.28 -18.15
C CYS A 320 -4.36 8.47 -17.53
N ASP A 321 -5.68 8.55 -17.70
CA ASP A 321 -6.48 9.62 -17.12
C ASP A 321 -6.64 9.47 -15.59
N LEU A 322 -6.86 8.25 -15.09
CA LEU A 322 -6.84 7.96 -13.65
C LEU A 322 -5.46 8.23 -13.01
N GLN A 323 -4.36 7.99 -13.73
CA GLN A 323 -3.02 8.35 -13.28
C GLN A 323 -2.86 9.88 -13.12
N ARG A 324 -3.34 10.66 -14.09
CA ARG A 324 -3.35 12.14 -14.02
C ARG A 324 -4.19 12.65 -12.85
N ASP A 325 -5.35 12.04 -12.59
CA ASP A 325 -6.20 12.41 -11.44
C ASP A 325 -5.55 12.07 -10.09
N ILE A 326 -4.81 10.97 -10.00
CA ILE A 326 -4.02 10.61 -8.81
C ILE A 326 -2.87 11.60 -8.60
N GLU A 327 -2.12 11.94 -9.65
CA GLU A 327 -1.02 12.92 -9.59
C GLU A 327 -1.52 14.31 -9.22
N GLY A 328 -2.58 14.79 -9.89
CA GLY A 328 -3.25 16.06 -9.60
C GLY A 328 -3.91 16.11 -8.22
N SER A 329 -4.16 14.96 -7.58
CA SER A 329 -4.63 14.89 -6.19
C SER A 329 -3.47 14.92 -5.19
N ARG A 330 -2.33 14.29 -5.51
CA ARG A 330 -1.09 14.37 -4.72
C ARG A 330 -0.49 15.77 -4.69
N THR A 331 -0.58 16.54 -5.78
CA THR A 331 -0.12 17.94 -5.77
C THR A 331 -0.98 18.79 -4.83
N ARG A 332 -2.31 18.68 -4.91
CA ARG A 332 -3.25 19.34 -3.98
C ARG A 332 -3.03 18.92 -2.52
N GLU A 333 -2.74 17.65 -2.27
CA GLU A 333 -2.37 17.15 -0.93
C GLU A 333 -1.07 17.78 -0.43
N SER A 334 -0.04 17.85 -1.27
CA SER A 334 1.23 18.52 -0.95
C SER A 334 1.07 20.02 -0.68
N GLU A 335 0.21 20.70 -1.44
CA GLU A 335 -0.13 22.11 -1.21
C GLU A 335 -0.83 22.30 0.14
N LEU A 336 -1.84 21.48 0.45
CA LEU A 336 -2.56 21.51 1.73
C LEU A 336 -1.65 21.19 2.93
N LEU A 337 -0.70 20.25 2.78
CA LEU A 337 0.33 19.99 3.79
C LEU A 337 1.23 21.22 3.98
N GLY A 338 1.69 21.86 2.90
CA GLY A 338 2.49 23.09 2.96
C GLY A 338 1.74 24.30 3.54
N PHE A 339 0.41 24.40 3.36
CA PHE A 339 -0.41 25.36 4.08
C PHE A 339 -0.53 25.03 5.57
N THR A 340 -0.74 23.74 5.91
CA THR A 340 -0.85 23.25 7.29
C THR A 340 0.44 23.46 8.07
N GLU A 341 1.60 23.22 7.46
CA GLU A 341 2.93 23.50 8.03
C GLU A 341 3.09 24.99 8.37
N LYS A 342 2.82 25.88 7.40
CA LYS A 342 2.91 27.35 7.60
C LYS A 342 1.97 27.83 8.70
N LEU A 343 0.74 27.31 8.76
CA LEU A 343 -0.26 27.68 9.76
C LEU A 343 0.14 27.16 11.15
N THR A 344 0.66 25.93 11.24
CA THR A 344 1.18 25.34 12.49
C THR A 344 2.40 26.10 13.01
N SER A 345 3.35 26.41 12.13
CA SER A 345 4.54 27.21 12.44
C SER A 345 4.15 28.61 12.96
N LYS A 346 3.19 29.28 12.30
CA LYS A 346 2.71 30.59 12.75
C LYS A 346 1.92 30.54 14.05
N ASN A 347 1.14 29.49 14.32
CA ASN A 347 0.54 29.27 15.63
C ASN A 347 1.59 29.07 16.72
N ALA A 348 2.64 28.27 16.46
CA ALA A 348 3.73 28.07 17.41
C ALA A 348 4.50 29.37 17.71
N GLN A 349 4.74 30.20 16.69
CA GLN A 349 5.30 31.54 16.86
C GLN A 349 4.39 32.42 17.75
N ILE A 350 3.12 32.58 17.38
CA ILE A 350 2.15 33.41 18.13
C ILE A 350 2.00 32.91 19.58
N GLN A 351 2.02 31.61 19.81
CA GLN A 351 1.94 31.04 21.16
C GLN A 351 3.22 31.27 21.97
N SER A 352 4.39 31.27 21.33
CA SER A 352 5.66 31.68 21.97
C SER A 352 5.69 33.17 22.30
N GLU A 353 5.17 34.03 21.40
CA GLU A 353 5.03 35.46 21.62
C GLU A 353 4.07 35.75 22.78
N ASN A 354 2.91 35.08 22.80
CA ASN A 354 1.91 35.21 23.87
C ASN A 354 2.46 34.73 25.22
N ASN A 355 3.18 33.59 25.28
CA ASN A 355 3.85 33.13 26.50
C ASN A 355 4.91 34.13 27.00
N SER A 356 5.64 34.78 26.08
CA SER A 356 6.64 35.82 26.42
C SER A 356 5.98 37.11 26.95
N LEU A 357 4.83 37.51 26.38
CA LEU A 357 4.05 38.64 26.87
C LEU A 357 3.40 38.34 28.23
N GLN A 358 2.90 37.12 28.44
CA GLN A 358 2.39 36.69 29.75
C GLN A 358 3.48 36.73 30.82
N ALA A 359 4.69 36.19 30.54
CA ALA A 359 5.81 36.24 31.49
C ALA A 359 6.28 37.68 31.80
N GLN A 360 6.12 38.62 30.85
CA GLN A 360 6.36 40.05 31.09
C GLN A 360 5.25 40.68 31.94
N LEU A 361 3.99 40.34 31.70
CA LEU A 361 2.85 40.78 32.51
C LEU A 361 2.95 40.26 33.95
N ASP A 362 3.24 38.97 34.15
CA ASP A 362 3.43 38.35 35.46
C ASP A 362 4.55 39.04 36.25
N LYS A 363 5.66 39.37 35.57
CA LYS A 363 6.77 40.14 36.16
C LYS A 363 6.35 41.56 36.54
N LEU A 364 5.59 42.25 35.69
CA LEU A 364 5.09 43.60 35.98
C LEU A 364 4.14 43.60 37.18
N LEU A 365 3.22 42.62 37.25
CA LEU A 365 2.31 42.42 38.39
C LEU A 365 3.07 42.14 39.70
N CYS A 366 4.17 41.38 39.65
CA CYS A 366 5.04 41.21 40.82
C CYS A 366 5.66 42.55 41.25
N THR A 367 6.21 43.35 40.32
CA THR A 367 6.78 44.66 40.66
C THR A 367 5.73 45.68 41.10
N GLU A 368 4.50 45.61 40.60
CA GLU A 368 3.36 46.41 41.06
C GLU A 368 3.00 46.05 42.51
N GLY A 369 2.93 44.76 42.83
CA GLY A 369 2.73 44.29 44.21
C GLY A 369 3.86 44.71 45.16
N GLU A 370 5.12 44.60 44.74
CA GLU A 370 6.28 45.08 45.51
C GLU A 370 6.23 46.59 45.77
N LEU A 371 5.85 47.38 44.76
CA LEU A 371 5.69 48.83 44.88
C LEU A 371 4.48 49.22 45.74
N GLN A 372 3.37 48.50 45.66
CA GLN A 372 2.20 48.72 46.53
C GLN A 372 2.56 48.43 47.99
N ILE A 373 3.27 47.34 48.28
CA ILE A 373 3.76 47.01 49.63
C ILE A 373 4.70 48.11 50.16
N GLN A 374 5.59 48.65 49.32
CA GLN A 374 6.45 49.78 49.70
C GLN A 374 5.64 51.06 49.95
N LEU A 375 4.62 51.33 49.15
CA LEU A 375 3.74 52.49 49.30
C LEU A 375 2.91 52.40 50.58
N ASP A 376 2.37 51.23 50.90
CA ASP A 376 1.63 50.96 52.14
C ASP A 376 2.55 51.12 53.37
N GLN A 377 3.79 50.61 53.31
CA GLN A 377 4.80 50.80 54.35
C GLN A 377 5.19 52.27 54.55
N LEU A 378 5.39 53.02 53.46
CA LEU A 378 5.66 54.46 53.51
C LEU A 378 4.47 55.25 54.07
N HIS A 379 3.24 54.88 53.70
CA HIS A 379 2.03 55.48 54.26
C HIS A 379 1.90 55.19 55.75
N GLN A 380 2.15 53.96 56.20
CA GLN A 380 2.15 53.61 57.62
C GLN A 380 3.20 54.41 58.39
N SER A 381 4.45 54.44 57.89
CA SER A 381 5.55 55.22 58.46
C SER A 381 5.22 56.71 58.55
N ASN A 382 4.61 57.29 57.51
CA ASN A 382 4.15 58.68 57.53
C ASN A 382 3.06 58.91 58.59
N THR A 383 2.06 58.03 58.72
CA THR A 383 1.04 58.16 59.78
C THR A 383 1.62 57.98 61.19
N GLU A 384 2.67 57.18 61.38
CA GLU A 384 3.39 57.12 62.65
C GLU A 384 4.16 58.42 62.94
N LEU A 385 4.81 59.01 61.93
CA LEU A 385 5.51 60.29 62.07
C LEU A 385 4.55 61.45 62.35
N GLU A 386 3.38 61.47 61.70
CA GLU A 386 2.31 62.43 61.99
C GLU A 386 1.78 62.29 63.43
N GLN A 387 1.57 61.06 63.91
CA GLN A 387 1.17 60.80 65.30
C GLN A 387 2.25 61.23 66.29
N ARG A 388 3.53 60.93 66.04
CA ARG A 388 4.66 61.36 66.89
C ARG A 388 4.79 62.88 66.90
N LEU A 389 4.64 63.54 65.75
CA LEU A 389 4.67 65.00 65.63
C LEU A 389 3.49 65.65 66.38
N ALA A 390 2.29 65.07 66.30
CA ALA A 390 1.12 65.53 67.05
C ALA A 390 1.32 65.37 68.57
N ALA A 391 1.95 64.27 69.02
CA ALA A 391 2.28 64.03 70.42
C ALA A 391 3.34 65.03 70.95
N GLU A 392 4.44 65.23 70.22
CA GLU A 392 5.45 66.26 70.56
C GLU A 392 4.81 67.66 70.59
N GLN A 393 3.98 68.02 69.61
CA GLN A 393 3.25 69.30 69.61
C GLN A 393 2.28 69.43 70.80
N ALA A 394 1.68 68.34 71.28
CA ALA A 394 0.84 68.36 72.47
C ALA A 394 1.68 68.56 73.74
N GLN A 395 2.79 67.81 73.88
CA GLN A 395 3.73 67.98 74.99
C GLN A 395 4.31 69.41 75.03
N ARG A 396 4.75 69.96 73.89
CA ARG A 396 5.24 71.35 73.81
C ARG A 396 4.19 72.40 74.17
N LYS A 397 2.91 72.15 73.88
CA LYS A 397 1.81 73.02 74.34
C LYS A 397 1.60 72.91 75.84
N GLN A 398 1.72 71.71 76.42
CA GLN A 398 1.67 71.52 77.87
C GLN A 398 2.85 72.19 78.58
N GLU A 399 4.09 71.92 78.15
CA GLU A 399 5.31 72.58 78.66
C GLU A 399 5.19 74.12 78.61
N MET A 400 4.68 74.66 77.49
CA MET A 400 4.45 76.09 77.32
C MET A 400 3.38 76.63 78.29
N GLN A 401 2.30 75.89 78.53
CA GLN A 401 1.26 76.26 79.49
C GLN A 401 1.78 76.22 80.93
N GLU A 402 2.52 75.17 81.30
CA GLU A 402 3.13 75.02 82.62
C GLU A 402 4.10 76.18 82.89
N LEU A 403 5.04 76.45 81.98
CA LEU A 403 5.96 77.60 82.06
C LEU A 403 5.22 78.96 82.07
N GLN A 404 4.10 79.09 81.34
CA GLN A 404 3.29 80.31 81.37
C GLN A 404 2.58 80.50 82.72
N THR A 405 2.13 79.42 83.36
CA THR A 405 1.56 79.49 84.72
C THR A 405 2.63 79.75 85.78
N GLU A 406 3.83 79.17 85.67
CA GLU A 406 4.95 79.47 86.55
C GLU A 406 5.38 80.94 86.41
N LEU A 407 5.50 81.46 85.18
CA LEU A 407 5.78 82.86 84.93
C LEU A 407 4.70 83.78 85.53
N GLN A 408 3.42 83.42 85.45
CA GLN A 408 2.35 84.18 86.10
C GLN A 408 2.45 84.14 87.63
N GLN A 409 2.81 83.00 88.23
CA GLN A 409 3.06 82.89 89.68
C GLN A 409 4.26 83.75 90.10
N GLN A 410 5.37 83.70 89.36
CA GLN A 410 6.55 84.55 89.61
C GLN A 410 6.24 86.04 89.46
N LEU A 411 5.41 86.44 88.49
CA LEU A 411 4.94 87.82 88.37
C LEU A 411 4.04 88.24 89.54
N GLN A 412 3.20 87.35 90.06
CA GLN A 412 2.40 87.61 91.27
C GLN A 412 3.27 87.73 92.53
N THR A 413 4.28 86.87 92.71
CA THR A 413 5.20 87.00 93.85
C THR A 413 6.02 88.28 93.77
N VAL A 414 6.57 88.62 92.59
CA VAL A 414 7.26 89.90 92.36
C VAL A 414 6.35 91.11 92.62
N ALA A 415 5.08 91.07 92.19
CA ALA A 415 4.11 92.13 92.50
C ALA A 415 3.88 92.26 94.01
N SER A 416 3.69 91.14 94.74
CA SER A 416 3.51 91.15 96.20
C SER A 416 4.75 91.63 96.97
N LEU A 417 5.94 91.35 96.45
CA LEU A 417 7.21 91.84 97.00
C LEU A 417 7.40 93.34 96.73
N ASN A 418 6.99 93.83 95.55
CA ASN A 418 6.99 95.27 95.24
C ASN A 418 6.04 96.03 96.16
N THR A 419 4.79 95.57 96.35
CA THR A 419 3.87 96.21 97.31
C THR A 419 4.43 96.19 98.73
N ARG A 420 5.12 95.11 99.13
CA ARG A 420 5.80 95.03 100.44
C ARG A 420 7.00 95.99 100.55
N VAL A 421 7.70 96.26 99.45
CA VAL A 421 8.77 97.26 99.37
C VAL A 421 8.18 98.68 99.39
N GLU A 422 7.02 98.93 98.79
CA GLU A 422 6.31 100.21 98.87
C GLU A 422 5.84 100.48 100.31
N GLU A 423 5.20 99.51 100.98
CA GLU A 423 4.85 99.57 102.41
C GLU A 423 6.08 99.92 103.29
N LEU A 424 7.20 99.23 103.09
CA LEU A 424 8.44 99.48 103.84
C LEU A 424 9.08 100.85 103.53
N ASN A 425 8.87 101.39 102.33
CA ASN A 425 9.30 102.74 101.97
C ASN A 425 8.41 103.82 102.62
N ASP A 426 7.10 103.59 102.75
CA ASP A 426 6.20 104.49 103.47
C ASP A 426 6.42 104.43 104.99
N ASP A 427 6.70 103.25 105.56
CA ASP A 427 7.20 103.12 106.94
C ASP A 427 8.51 103.89 107.12
N LEU A 428 9.47 103.74 106.21
CA LEU A 428 10.72 104.52 106.24
C LEU A 428 10.47 106.03 106.11
N ALA A 429 9.51 106.45 105.29
CA ALA A 429 9.15 107.85 105.11
C ALA A 429 8.47 108.44 106.35
N THR A 430 7.57 107.68 107.01
CA THR A 430 6.94 108.12 108.26
C THR A 430 7.92 108.13 109.43
N GLN A 431 8.86 107.18 109.52
CA GLN A 431 9.95 107.23 110.49
C GLN A 431 10.88 108.43 110.25
N LYS A 432 11.26 108.72 108.99
CA LYS A 432 12.01 109.94 108.63
C LYS A 432 11.27 111.22 109.06
N ARG A 433 9.94 111.29 108.91
CA ARG A 433 9.12 112.40 109.42
C ARG A 433 9.16 112.48 110.96
N LYS A 434 9.00 111.36 111.68
CA LYS A 434 9.10 111.31 113.16
C LYS A 434 10.48 111.78 113.65
N HIS A 435 11.57 111.27 113.08
CA HIS A 435 12.93 111.68 113.44
C HIS A 435 13.19 113.16 113.14
N ALA A 436 12.66 113.71 112.04
CA ALA A 436 12.77 115.14 111.73
C ALA A 436 12.01 116.05 112.72
N VAL A 437 10.90 115.59 113.29
CA VAL A 437 10.20 116.28 114.39
C VAL A 437 11.01 116.21 115.68
N ASN A 438 11.47 115.01 116.07
CA ASN A 438 12.28 114.84 117.28
C ASN A 438 13.58 115.65 117.25
N LEU A 439 14.26 115.73 116.09
CA LEU A 439 15.46 116.56 115.92
C LEU A 439 15.20 118.05 116.17
N LYS A 440 14.04 118.58 115.75
CA LYS A 440 13.68 119.98 116.02
C LYS A 440 13.44 120.23 117.50
N ASP A 441 12.87 119.27 118.23
CA ASP A 441 12.64 119.42 119.67
C ASP A 441 13.95 119.28 120.48
N LEU A 442 14.76 118.25 120.21
CA LEU A 442 16.09 118.11 120.84
C LEU A 442 17.00 119.32 120.60
N THR A 443 16.95 119.93 119.41
CA THR A 443 17.72 121.16 119.10
C THR A 443 17.28 122.33 119.99
N LYS A 444 15.98 122.42 120.29
CA LYS A 444 15.41 123.47 121.15
C LYS A 444 15.80 123.27 122.62
N GLN A 445 15.82 122.02 123.09
CA GLN A 445 16.31 121.66 124.42
C GLN A 445 17.82 121.93 124.57
N LEU A 446 18.63 121.58 123.56
CA LEU A 446 20.07 121.83 123.53
C LEU A 446 20.47 123.31 123.62
N GLN A 447 19.65 124.23 123.11
CA GLN A 447 19.91 125.67 123.25
C GLN A 447 19.62 126.20 124.67
N GLN A 448 18.74 125.56 125.44
CA GLN A 448 18.48 125.94 126.83
C GLN A 448 19.48 125.32 127.82
N ALA A 449 20.07 124.16 127.48
CA ALA A 449 21.09 123.50 128.31
C ALA A 449 22.42 124.28 128.39
N ARG A 450 22.80 125.06 127.37
CA ARG A 450 24.11 125.74 127.22
C ARG A 450 24.39 126.91 128.19
N LYS A 451 23.67 127.03 129.32
CA LYS A 451 23.85 128.13 130.29
C LYS A 451 24.12 127.68 131.74
N LYS A 452 24.40 126.39 131.96
CA LYS A 452 24.98 125.82 133.18
C LYS A 452 25.83 124.60 132.81
N VAL A 453 26.95 124.38 133.51
CA VAL A 453 27.93 123.30 133.31
C VAL A 453 28.70 123.43 131.98
N GLU A 454 30.02 123.62 131.87
CA GLU A 454 31.16 123.78 132.80
C GLU A 454 31.37 122.75 133.94
N GLN A 455 32.47 122.00 133.81
CA GLN A 455 33.07 121.03 134.75
C GLN A 455 32.41 119.63 134.86
N ILE A 456 33.29 118.62 134.99
CA ILE A 456 33.04 117.18 135.24
C ILE A 456 32.37 116.47 134.03
N GLU A 457 33.01 115.60 133.23
CA GLU A 457 33.99 114.49 133.42
C GLU A 457 33.38 113.10 133.73
N ASN A 458 33.70 112.15 132.83
CA ASN A 458 33.85 110.69 133.00
C ASN A 458 32.67 109.78 133.43
N GLY A 459 32.37 108.81 132.54
CA GLY A 459 31.69 107.54 132.82
C GLY A 459 30.41 107.27 131.98
N ASN A 460 29.85 106.06 131.89
CA ASN A 460 30.38 104.68 132.06
C ASN A 460 29.27 103.63 131.74
N TYR A 461 29.40 102.78 130.69
CA TYR A 461 28.71 101.46 130.50
C TYR A 461 27.14 101.46 130.53
N GLU A 462 26.31 100.43 130.27
CA GLU A 462 26.25 99.21 129.40
C GLU A 462 24.73 99.01 129.02
N LYS A 463 24.08 97.94 128.51
CA LYS A 463 24.28 96.49 128.16
C LYS A 463 23.21 96.11 127.08
N ASP A 464 22.70 94.91 126.72
CA ASP A 464 22.78 93.45 127.02
C ASP A 464 22.23 92.70 125.73
N VAL A 465 22.67 91.49 125.30
CA VAL A 465 22.23 90.08 125.65
C VAL A 465 20.76 89.74 125.27
N SER A 466 20.38 88.64 124.60
CA SER A 466 21.00 87.33 124.16
C SER A 466 20.44 86.91 122.75
N SER A 467 20.50 85.70 122.13
CA SER A 467 20.93 84.32 122.48
C SER A 467 21.22 83.42 121.23
N MET A 468 21.16 82.07 121.34
CA MET A 468 21.56 81.05 120.34
C MET A 468 20.42 80.20 119.69
N GLY A 469 20.74 79.44 118.60
CA GLY A 469 19.96 78.31 118.04
C GLY A 469 20.72 77.52 116.95
N SER A 470 20.47 76.21 116.70
CA SER A 470 21.27 75.35 115.77
C SER A 470 20.63 73.97 115.38
N ARG A 471 21.29 73.24 114.44
CA ARG A 471 21.15 71.79 114.02
C ARG A 471 20.10 71.51 112.90
N SER A 472 20.15 70.44 112.05
CA SER A 472 21.06 69.25 111.94
C SER A 472 21.00 68.51 110.56
N SER A 473 22.04 67.70 110.24
CA SER A 473 22.05 66.30 109.66
C SER A 473 21.35 65.93 108.31
N SER A 474 21.68 64.86 107.54
CA SER A 474 22.82 63.89 107.50
C SER A 474 23.08 63.29 106.08
N SER A 475 23.05 61.95 105.83
CA SER A 475 23.49 61.29 104.55
C SER A 475 23.02 59.82 104.34
N GLY A 476 22.95 59.30 103.08
CA GLY A 476 22.88 57.85 102.69
C GLY A 476 21.81 57.46 101.64
N SER A 477 21.77 56.25 101.01
CA SER A 477 22.79 55.20 100.77
C SER A 477 22.34 54.04 99.81
N LEU A 478 23.28 53.46 99.02
CA LEU A 478 23.38 52.09 98.42
C LEU A 478 22.32 51.40 97.50
N ASN A 479 22.86 50.73 96.45
CA ASN A 479 22.54 49.41 95.83
C ASN A 479 21.28 49.11 94.98
N THR A 480 21.52 48.56 93.77
CA THR A 480 21.15 47.17 93.39
C THR A 480 22.01 46.65 92.21
N ARG A 481 21.89 45.36 91.82
CA ARG A 481 22.87 44.62 91.00
C ARG A 481 22.19 43.57 90.08
N ASN A 482 22.97 42.94 89.19
CA ASN A 482 22.66 41.83 88.25
C ASN A 482 22.09 42.29 86.87
N ASN A 483 22.29 41.57 85.76
CA ASN A 483 22.97 40.27 85.55
C ASN A 483 23.79 40.22 84.23
N GLU A 484 24.64 39.19 84.10
CA GLU A 484 25.31 38.78 82.84
C GLU A 484 24.35 37.96 81.94
N ASP A 485 24.63 37.84 80.63
CA ASP A 485 25.29 36.63 80.07
C ASP A 485 25.82 36.80 78.62
N ARG A 486 26.91 36.09 78.32
CA ARG A 486 27.44 35.50 77.06
C ARG A 486 27.33 36.14 75.64
N SER A 487 28.52 36.28 75.04
CA SER A 487 28.90 35.84 73.67
C SER A 487 29.06 34.28 73.60
N PRO A 488 29.41 33.60 72.48
CA PRO A 488 29.77 34.06 71.12
C PRO A 488 29.17 33.21 69.94
N GLU A 489 29.81 33.34 68.77
CA GLU A 489 29.84 32.49 67.55
C GLU A 489 29.26 31.04 67.59
N ASN A 490 28.68 30.54 66.48
CA ASN A 490 29.39 29.80 65.39
C ASN A 490 28.50 28.83 64.55
N THR A 491 28.90 28.55 63.29
CA THR A 491 28.64 27.32 62.47
C THR A 491 27.22 26.81 62.10
N GLY A 492 27.12 26.20 60.90
CA GLY A 492 25.99 25.35 60.43
C GLY A 492 25.33 25.87 59.13
N THR A 493 25.76 25.58 57.90
CA THR A 493 25.85 24.26 57.20
C THR A 493 24.69 23.29 57.43
N THR A 494 23.75 23.26 56.48
CA THR A 494 22.81 22.14 56.24
C THR A 494 22.62 21.95 54.72
N PRO A 495 22.70 20.71 54.18
CA PRO A 495 22.42 20.46 52.77
C PRO A 495 20.91 20.36 52.50
N ALA A 496 20.45 20.88 51.36
CA ALA A 496 19.12 20.55 50.84
C ALA A 496 19.15 19.13 50.25
N VAL A 497 18.10 18.34 50.51
CA VAL A 497 17.98 16.95 50.01
C VAL A 497 17.20 16.96 48.70
N ASP A 498 17.87 16.62 47.59
CA ASP A 498 17.22 16.43 46.29
C ASP A 498 16.35 15.16 46.30
N ASN A 499 15.04 15.37 46.45
CA ASN A 499 14.07 14.29 46.66
C ASN A 499 13.51 13.79 45.32
N PHE A 500 14.24 12.89 44.65
CA PHE A 500 13.77 12.25 43.42
C PHE A 500 12.44 11.49 43.63
N PRO A 501 11.47 11.55 42.70
CA PRO A 501 10.23 10.79 42.82
C PRO A 501 10.51 9.27 42.75
N GLU A 502 10.06 8.52 43.76
CA GLU A 502 10.15 7.05 43.71
C GLU A 502 9.16 6.51 42.67
N VAL A 503 9.67 6.16 41.49
CA VAL A 503 8.90 5.52 40.43
C VAL A 503 8.50 4.12 40.91
N ASP A 504 7.19 3.85 40.92
CA ASP A 504 6.63 2.57 41.36
C ASP A 504 7.25 1.40 40.57
N LYS A 505 7.99 0.56 41.31
CA LYS A 505 8.71 -0.61 40.82
C LYS A 505 7.75 -1.63 40.20
N VAL A 506 6.50 -1.72 40.66
CA VAL A 506 5.46 -2.58 40.10
C VAL A 506 5.04 -2.09 38.71
N VAL A 507 4.77 -0.78 38.56
CA VAL A 507 4.42 -0.17 37.27
C VAL A 507 5.56 -0.31 36.26
N LEU A 508 6.81 -0.18 36.71
CA LEU A 508 7.98 -0.39 35.85
C LEU A 508 8.11 -1.85 35.38
N ILE A 509 7.92 -2.82 36.29
CA ILE A 509 7.90 -4.25 35.97
C ILE A 509 6.76 -4.58 34.99
N GLU A 510 5.54 -4.09 35.22
CA GLU A 510 4.44 -4.28 34.28
C GLU A 510 4.73 -3.70 32.89
N ARG A 511 5.39 -2.53 32.83
CA ARG A 511 5.78 -1.89 31.56
C ARG A 511 6.81 -2.74 30.83
N ILE A 512 7.79 -3.30 31.53
CA ILE A 512 8.78 -4.23 31.00
C ILE A 512 8.10 -5.50 30.46
N VAL A 513 7.21 -6.13 31.24
CA VAL A 513 6.48 -7.34 30.82
C VAL A 513 5.56 -7.07 29.62
N ARG A 514 4.90 -5.89 29.56
CA ARG A 514 4.12 -5.47 28.39
C ARG A 514 4.99 -5.25 27.16
N LEU A 515 6.17 -4.66 27.30
CA LEU A 515 7.14 -4.48 26.20
C LEU A 515 7.71 -5.83 25.72
N GLN A 516 8.06 -6.74 26.62
CA GLN A 516 8.50 -8.10 26.29
C GLN A 516 7.42 -8.88 25.53
N LYS A 517 6.15 -8.84 26.00
CA LYS A 517 5.00 -9.44 25.30
C LYS A 517 4.62 -8.74 23.97
N ALA A 518 5.14 -7.55 23.71
CA ALA A 518 5.04 -6.88 22.41
C ALA A 518 6.23 -7.21 21.50
N HIS A 519 7.42 -7.43 22.07
CA HIS A 519 8.61 -7.85 21.34
C HIS A 519 8.51 -9.31 20.87
N ALA A 520 8.04 -10.23 21.71
CA ALA A 520 7.82 -11.64 21.33
C ALA A 520 6.90 -11.75 20.11
N ARG A 521 5.73 -11.08 20.14
CA ARG A 521 4.78 -11.03 19.02
C ARG A 521 5.28 -10.28 17.78
N LYS A 522 6.35 -9.49 17.90
CA LYS A 522 7.06 -8.94 16.73
C LYS A 522 8.05 -9.97 16.16
N ASN A 523 8.78 -10.69 17.02
CA ASN A 523 9.67 -11.79 16.63
C ASN A 523 8.91 -12.91 15.89
N GLU A 524 7.84 -13.43 16.49
CA GLU A 524 6.96 -14.45 15.88
C GLU A 524 6.48 -14.03 14.47
N LYS A 525 6.19 -12.74 14.28
CA LYS A 525 5.77 -12.19 12.99
C LYS A 525 6.93 -12.01 12.00
N ILE A 526 8.13 -11.68 12.47
CA ILE A 526 9.35 -11.62 11.64
C ILE A 526 9.71 -13.02 11.16
N GLU A 527 9.78 -13.99 12.07
CA GLU A 527 10.08 -15.40 11.78
C GLU A 527 9.09 -15.98 10.75
N PHE A 528 7.79 -15.73 10.92
CA PHE A 528 6.75 -16.10 9.94
C PHE A 528 6.97 -15.43 8.56
N MET A 529 7.35 -14.16 8.53
CA MET A 529 7.62 -13.45 7.27
C MET A 529 8.90 -13.95 6.60
N GLU A 530 9.94 -14.28 7.35
CA GLU A 530 11.17 -14.88 6.83
C GLU A 530 10.94 -16.26 6.20
N ASP A 531 10.16 -17.14 6.85
CA ASP A 531 9.84 -18.46 6.29
C ASP A 531 8.95 -18.35 5.04
N HIS A 532 7.98 -17.42 5.01
CA HIS A 532 7.20 -17.15 3.80
C HIS A 532 8.09 -16.62 2.66
N ILE A 533 9.07 -15.75 2.95
CA ILE A 533 10.06 -15.28 1.96
C ILE A 533 10.94 -16.45 1.46
N LYS A 534 11.41 -17.33 2.35
CA LYS A 534 12.16 -18.55 1.95
C LYS A 534 11.33 -19.42 1.00
N GLN A 535 10.06 -19.65 1.32
CA GLN A 535 9.15 -20.46 0.49
C GLN A 535 8.91 -19.82 -0.89
N LEU A 536 8.67 -18.51 -0.96
CA LEU A 536 8.51 -17.78 -2.23
C LEU A 536 9.79 -17.82 -3.09
N VAL A 537 10.96 -17.63 -2.48
CA VAL A 537 12.26 -17.74 -3.17
C VAL A 537 12.50 -19.15 -3.69
N GLU A 538 12.10 -20.19 -2.93
CA GLU A 538 12.24 -21.58 -3.37
C GLU A 538 11.22 -21.95 -4.48
N GLU A 539 10.00 -21.43 -4.43
CA GLU A 539 9.04 -21.54 -5.53
C GLU A 539 9.53 -20.86 -6.82
N ILE A 540 10.09 -19.65 -6.71
CA ILE A 540 10.70 -18.95 -7.85
C ILE A 540 11.85 -19.79 -8.41
N ARG A 541 12.78 -20.27 -7.56
CA ARG A 541 13.88 -21.15 -7.98
C ARG A 541 13.39 -22.44 -8.65
N LYS A 542 12.29 -23.05 -8.19
CA LYS A 542 11.67 -24.21 -8.82
C LYS A 542 11.11 -23.84 -10.20
N LYS A 543 10.33 -22.76 -10.30
CA LYS A 543 9.73 -22.27 -11.56
C LYS A 543 10.81 -21.90 -12.60
N THR A 544 11.87 -21.18 -12.21
CA THR A 544 13.03 -20.84 -13.06
C THR A 544 13.89 -22.04 -13.45
N LYS A 545 13.70 -23.23 -12.87
CA LYS A 545 14.41 -24.47 -13.25
C LYS A 545 13.64 -25.33 -14.26
N TYR A 546 12.44 -24.90 -14.67
CA TYR A 546 11.62 -25.51 -15.72
C TYR A 546 11.43 -24.59 -16.94
N VAL A 547 12.30 -23.58 -17.06
CA VAL A 547 12.44 -22.64 -18.20
C VAL A 547 13.90 -22.70 -18.65
#